data_AF-A0A975QYP8-F1
#
_entry.id   AF-A0A975QYP8-F1
#
_cell.length_a   1.000
_cell.length_b   1.000
_cell.length_c   1.000
_cell.angle_alpha   90.00
_cell.angle_beta   90.00
_cell.angle_gamma   90.00
#
_symmetry.space_group_name_H-M   'P 1'
#
loop_
_entity.id
_entity.type
_entity.pdbx_description
1 polymer ?
#
loop_
_entity_poly.entity_id
_entity_poly.type
_entity_poly.pdbx_seq_one_letter_code
_entity_poly.pdbx_strand_id
1 'polypeptide(L)'
;MAKVLPYHREAEQSVLGIIFLDPKEIVSVIDQLNQEDFFEQGHGLIFSAMKDLFQENLKIDYASVAARLEQTQNLERAGGKKYLFQLA
;
A
#
# COMPACT_ATOMS: atom_id res chain seq x y z
N MET A 1 -19.66 -23.27 3.12
CA MET A 1 -18.62 -23.03 2.10
C MET A 1 -18.48 -21.53 1.98
N ALA A 2 -17.35 -20.96 2.43
CA ALA A 2 -17.16 -19.52 2.40
C ALA A 2 -17.06 -19.05 0.94
N LYS A 3 -17.96 -18.15 0.54
CA LYS A 3 -17.95 -17.48 -0.76
C LYS A 3 -16.66 -16.66 -0.82
N VAL A 4 -15.65 -17.15 -1.55
CA VAL A 4 -14.49 -16.33 -1.92
C VAL A 4 -15.05 -15.11 -2.64
N LEU A 5 -14.86 -13.93 -2.06
CA LEU A 5 -15.16 -12.67 -2.73
C LEU A 5 -14.24 -12.58 -3.96
N PRO A 6 -14.75 -12.15 -5.13
CA PRO A 6 -13.89 -11.94 -6.28
C PRO A 6 -12.85 -10.87 -5.92
N TYR A 7 -11.58 -11.26 -5.86
CA TYR A 7 -10.45 -10.34 -5.67
C TYR A 7 -9.62 -10.32 -6.94
N HIS A 8 -9.06 -9.15 -7.26
CA HIS A 8 -8.15 -8.96 -8.40
C HIS A 8 -6.82 -8.43 -7.90
N ARG A 9 -5.85 -9.34 -7.75
CA ARG A 9 -4.50 -9.03 -7.28
C ARG A 9 -3.85 -7.91 -8.08
N GLU A 10 -3.96 -7.98 -9.41
CA GLU A 10 -3.42 -6.96 -10.32
C GLU A 10 -4.07 -5.59 -10.12
N ALA A 11 -5.34 -5.54 -9.72
CA ALA A 11 -6.01 -4.27 -9.43
C ALA A 11 -5.45 -3.63 -8.15
N GLU A 12 -5.23 -4.41 -7.09
CA GLU A 12 -4.59 -3.92 -5.87
C GLU A 12 -3.17 -3.41 -6.13
N GLN A 13 -2.38 -4.17 -6.88
CA GLN A 13 -1.04 -3.75 -7.30
C GLN A 13 -1.08 -2.45 -8.12
N SER A 14 -2.06 -2.32 -9.03
CA SER A 14 -2.23 -1.12 -9.86
C SER A 14 -2.58 0.10 -9.00
N VAL A 15 -3.44 -0.03 -8.00
CA VAL A 15 -3.77 1.06 -7.07
C VAL A 15 -2.52 1.53 -6.34
N LEU A 16 -1.76 0.61 -5.75
CA LEU A 16 -0.52 0.94 -5.04
C LEU A 16 0.53 1.55 -5.98
N GLY A 17 0.68 1.01 -7.19
CA GLY A 17 1.64 1.50 -8.18
C GLY A 17 1.29 2.88 -8.72
N ILE A 18 0.01 3.19 -8.94
CA ILE A 18 -0.44 4.53 -9.33
C ILE A 18 -0.10 5.54 -8.23
N ILE A 19 -0.27 5.21 -6.95
CA ILE A 19 0.10 6.09 -5.84
C ILE A 19 1.62 6.30 -5.77
N PHE A 20 2.43 5.28 -6.06
CA PHE A 20 3.88 5.46 -6.16
C PHE A 20 4.28 6.37 -7.33
N LEU A 21 3.61 6.22 -8.47
CA LEU A 21 3.87 7.02 -9.68
C LEU A 21 3.44 8.48 -9.51
N ASP A 22 2.24 8.72 -8.98
CA ASP A 22 1.73 10.03 -8.61
C ASP A 22 1.13 10.00 -7.19
N PRO A 23 1.91 10.38 -6.17
CA PRO A 23 1.46 10.45 -4.78
C PRO A 23 0.20 11.27 -4.53
N LYS A 24 -0.17 12.18 -5.44
CA LYS A 24 -1.40 12.99 -5.30
C LYS A 24 -2.65 12.16 -5.49
N GLU A 25 -2.57 11.05 -6.22
CA GLU A 25 -3.69 10.14 -6.43
C GLU A 25 -4.16 9.47 -5.14
N ILE A 26 -3.36 9.49 -4.06
CA ILE A 26 -3.82 8.98 -2.77
C ILE A 26 -5.08 9.71 -2.28
N VAL A 27 -5.24 11.00 -2.60
CA VAL A 27 -6.40 11.81 -2.19
C VAL A 27 -7.71 11.25 -2.76
N SER A 28 -7.67 10.65 -3.95
CA SER A 28 -8.88 10.10 -4.58
C SER A 28 -9.33 8.78 -3.94
N VAL A 29 -8.43 8.07 -3.25
CA VAL A 29 -8.66 6.73 -2.69
C VAL A 29 -8.65 6.66 -1.16
N ILE A 30 -8.05 7.63 -0.46
CA ILE A 30 -7.81 7.60 0.99
C ILE A 30 -9.08 7.52 1.85
N ASP A 31 -10.17 8.11 1.34
CA ASP A 31 -11.50 8.11 1.99
C ASP A 31 -12.37 6.93 1.55
N GLN A 32 -12.00 6.25 0.46
CA GLN A 32 -12.77 5.15 -0.12
C GLN A 32 -12.24 3.78 0.30
N LEU A 33 -10.94 3.69 0.58
CA LEU A 33 -10.25 2.45 0.89
C LEU A 33 -9.60 2.50 2.28
N ASN A 34 -9.65 1.37 2.96
CA ASN A 34 -8.90 1.06 4.16
C ASN A 34 -8.00 -0.16 3.92
N GLN A 35 -7.03 -0.38 4.80
CA GLN A 35 -6.12 -1.54 4.69
C GLN A 35 -6.86 -2.89 4.67
N GLU A 36 -8.05 -2.95 5.29
CA GLU A 36 -8.87 -4.16 5.42
C GLU A 36 -9.62 -4.50 4.12
N ASP A 37 -9.73 -3.55 3.18
CA ASP A 37 -10.36 -3.75 1.88
C ASP A 37 -9.44 -4.49 0.88
N PHE A 38 -8.14 -4.55 1.18
CA PHE A 38 -7.17 -5.31 0.41
C PHE A 38 -7.24 -6.79 0.79
N PHE A 39 -7.34 -7.67 -0.21
CA PHE A 39 -7.34 -9.11 0.01
C PHE A 39 -5.96 -9.58 0.50
N GLU A 40 -4.89 -9.01 -0.06
CA GLU A 40 -3.54 -9.29 0.43
C GLU A 40 -3.19 -8.38 1.60
N GLN A 41 -2.94 -8.99 2.76
CA GLN A 41 -2.51 -8.26 3.95
C GLN A 41 -1.28 -7.38 3.68
N GLY A 42 -0.35 -7.83 2.84
CA GLY A 42 0.82 -7.05 2.46
C GLY A 42 0.47 -5.74 1.75
N HIS A 43 -0.52 -5.77 0.86
CA HIS A 43 -1.01 -4.56 0.18
C HIS A 43 -1.70 -3.60 1.14
N GLY A 44 -2.52 -4.13 2.05
CA GLY A 44 -3.14 -3.32 3.11
C GLY A 44 -2.09 -2.61 3.97
N LEU A 45 -1.01 -3.29 4.35
CA LEU A 45 0.10 -2.69 5.10
C LEU A 45 0.81 -1.60 4.32
N ILE A 46 1.06 -1.80 3.02
CA ILE A 46 1.67 -0.79 2.14
C ILE A 46 0.77 0.43 2.04
N PHE A 47 -0.53 0.23 1.80
CA PHE A 47 -1.51 1.32 1.72
C PHE A 47 -1.60 2.10 3.04
N SER A 48 -1.62 1.41 4.18
CA SER A 48 -1.61 2.06 5.49
C SER A 48 -0.36 2.92 5.67
N ALA A 49 0.82 2.42 5.29
CA ALA A 49 2.05 3.19 5.37
C ALA A 49 2.01 4.45 4.47
N MET A 50 1.46 4.34 3.26
CA MET A 50 1.26 5.49 2.36
C MET A 50 0.28 6.50 2.96
N LYS A 51 -0.82 6.03 3.56
CA LYS A 51 -1.84 6.85 4.22
C LYS A 51 -1.25 7.62 5.39
N ASP A 52 -0.46 6.98 6.24
CA ASP A 52 0.17 7.65 7.38
C ASP A 52 1.15 8.73 6.91
N LEU A 53 2.01 8.41 5.93
CA LEU A 53 2.94 9.38 5.34
C LEU A 53 2.21 10.58 4.76
N PHE A 54 1.10 10.35 4.05
CA PHE A 54 0.25 11.42 3.53
C PHE A 54 -0.31 12.31 4.65
N GLN A 55 -0.85 11.71 5.72
CA GLN A 55 -1.41 12.44 6.86
C GLN A 55 -0.37 13.28 7.59
N GLU A 56 0.87 12.80 7.64
CA GLU A 56 2.02 13.53 8.21
C GLU A 56 2.63 14.56 7.25
N ASN A 57 2.04 14.75 6.06
CA ASN A 57 2.57 15.59 4.98
C ASN A 57 4.02 15.22 4.58
N LEU A 58 4.34 13.93 4.67
CA LEU A 58 5.60 13.36 4.25
C LEU A 58 5.51 12.85 2.81
N LYS A 59 6.67 12.74 2.17
CA LYS A 59 6.76 12.24 0.80
C LYS A 59 6.38 10.75 0.75
N ILE A 60 5.59 10.39 -0.25
CA ILE A 60 5.29 9.00 -0.58
C ILE A 60 6.21 8.61 -1.74
N ASP A 61 7.23 7.82 -1.42
CA ASP A 61 8.10 7.18 -2.40
C ASP A 61 8.58 5.83 -1.85
N TYR A 62 9.21 5.01 -2.69
CA TYR A 62 9.72 3.70 -2.31
C TYR A 62 10.52 3.73 -1.00
N ALA A 63 11.45 4.68 -0.85
CA ALA A 63 12.33 4.73 0.30
C ALA A 63 11.56 5.10 1.58
N SER A 64 10.64 6.06 1.47
CA SER A 64 9.83 6.55 2.59
C SER A 64 8.84 5.49 3.06
N VAL A 65 8.19 4.79 2.13
CA VAL A 65 7.27 3.68 2.44
C VAL A 65 8.04 2.49 3.02
N ALA A 66 9.20 2.13 2.47
CA ALA A 66 10.05 1.09 3.03
C ALA A 66 10.48 1.41 4.46
N ALA A 67 10.94 2.65 4.71
CA ALA A 67 11.34 3.10 6.02
C ALA A 67 10.17 3.07 7.02
N ARG A 68 8.98 3.49 6.62
CA ARG A 68 7.77 3.40 7.45
C ARG A 68 7.41 1.96 7.81
N LEU A 69 7.48 1.05 6.84
CA LEU A 69 7.24 -0.37 7.06
C LEU A 69 8.32 -1.02 7.93
N GLU A 70 9.58 -0.59 7.84
CA GLU A 70 10.66 -1.03 8.73
C GLU A 70 10.44 -0.54 10.17
N GLN A 71 10.09 0.74 10.35
CA GLN A 71 9.80 1.33 11.66
C GLN A 71 8.65 0.62 12.38
N THR A 72 7.63 0.18 11.62
CA THR A 72 6.46 -0.54 12.15
C THR A 72 6.64 -2.06 12.17
N GLN A 73 7.84 -2.57 11.84
CA GLN A 73 8.16 -4.01 11.79
C GLN A 73 7.27 -4.82 10.83
N ASN A 74 6.73 -4.17 9.81
CA ASN A 74 5.81 -4.75 8.84
C ASN A 74 6.42 -4.97 7.45
N LEU A 75 7.66 -4.54 7.20
CA LEU A 75 8.31 -4.66 5.89
C LEU A 75 8.28 -6.08 5.32
N GLU A 76 8.69 -7.08 6.12
CA GLU A 76 8.70 -8.46 5.67
C GLU A 76 7.28 -9.00 5.41
N ARG A 77 6.30 -8.56 6.21
CA ARG A 77 4.88 -8.89 6.04
C ARG A 77 4.26 -8.23 4.82
N ALA A 78 4.83 -7.11 4.38
CA ALA A 78 4.48 -6.42 3.15
C ALA A 78 5.15 -7.01 1.89
N GLY A 79 5.90 -8.11 2.02
CA GLY A 79 6.61 -8.76 0.90
C GLY A 79 8.07 -8.33 0.74
N GLY A 80 8.57 -7.47 1.63
CA GLY A 80 9.97 -7.04 1.66
C GLY A 80 10.32 -5.97 0.62
N LYS A 81 11.57 -5.51 0.68
CA LYS A 81 12.08 -4.42 -0.18
C LYS A 81 11.94 -4.71 -1.67
N LYS A 82 12.21 -5.96 -2.07
CA LYS A 82 12.13 -6.37 -3.47
C LYS A 82 10.73 -6.23 -4.04
N TYR A 83 9.70 -6.63 -3.28
CA TYR A 83 8.32 -6.53 -3.73
C TYR A 83 7.86 -5.08 -3.81
N LEU A 84 8.18 -4.29 -2.79
CA LEU A 84 7.84 -2.86 -2.79
C LEU A 84 8.47 -2.13 -3.99
N PHE A 85 9.71 -2.48 -4.36
CA PHE A 85 10.37 -1.93 -5.55
C PHE A 85 9.73 -2.37 -6.88
N GLN A 86 9.02 -3.51 -6.91
CA GLN A 86 8.29 -3.93 -8.11
C GLN A 86 6.96 -3.18 -8.28
N LEU A 87 6.41 -2.64 -7.20
CA LEU A 87 5.18 -1.85 -7.21
C LEU A 87 5.44 -0.37 -7.54
N ALA A 88 6.60 0.15 -7.13
CA ALA A 88 7.00 1.54 -7.32
C ALA A 88 7.63 1.78 -8.70
#